data_AF-B1FPQ8-F1
#
_entry.id   AF-B1FPQ8-F1
#
_cell.length_a   1.000
_cell.length_b   1.000
_cell.length_c   1.000
_cell.angle_alpha   90.00
_cell.angle_beta   90.00
_cell.angle_gamma   90.00
#
_symmetry.space_group_name_H-M   'P 1'
#
loop_
_entity.id
_entity.type
_entity.pdbx_description
1 polymer ?
#
loop_
_entity_poly.entity_id
_entity_poly.type
_entity_poly.pdbx_seq_one_letter_code
_entity_poly.pdbx_strand_id
1 'polypeptide(L)'
;MWQAVAAAPERDLLAAAPIDEPDKPALGAPSEADDILADYDTTGLTLNRHPVALLRPALRAQRLSSAAELRDRPDGRLARACGIVTARQMPGTAKGVMFMTLEDETGCVNVIVRPELLARQRRETLDSRLLAVSGVWQVVSDVRHLVAQHFEDLTPLLGGLRTSSREFH
;
A
#
# COMPACT_ATOMS: atom_id res chain seq x y z
N MET A 1 8.93 -29.08 -8.13
CA MET A 1 10.25 -29.38 -7.56
C MET A 1 11.26 -29.14 -8.66
N TRP A 2 11.84 -27.95 -8.73
CA TRP A 2 12.81 -27.62 -9.79
C TRP A 2 14.19 -28.14 -9.38
N GLN A 3 14.69 -29.16 -10.08
CA GLN A 3 16.09 -29.58 -10.03
C GLN A 3 16.87 -28.80 -11.09
N ALA A 4 17.81 -27.97 -10.66
CA ALA A 4 18.78 -27.33 -11.53
C ALA A 4 19.92 -28.31 -11.82
N VAL A 5 20.08 -28.71 -13.09
CA VAL A 5 21.30 -29.37 -13.56
C VAL A 5 22.28 -28.27 -13.93
N ALA A 6 23.36 -28.16 -13.16
CA ALA A 6 24.50 -27.34 -13.52
C ALA A 6 25.26 -28.02 -14.66
N ALA A 7 25.12 -27.49 -15.88
CA ALA A 7 26.06 -27.77 -16.96
C ALA A 7 27.19 -26.76 -16.87
N ALA A 8 28.38 -27.21 -16.48
CA ALA A 8 29.61 -26.44 -16.65
C ALA A 8 29.96 -26.46 -18.16
N PRO A 9 30.15 -25.32 -18.82
CA PRO A 9 30.80 -25.33 -20.12
C PRO A 9 32.31 -25.36 -19.92
N GLU A 10 32.91 -26.28 -20.66
CA GLU A 10 34.34 -26.45 -20.84
C GLU A 10 35.01 -25.12 -21.23
N ARG A 11 36.20 -24.94 -20.69
CA ARG A 11 37.08 -23.80 -20.92
C ARG A 11 37.43 -23.70 -22.41
N ASP A 12 37.73 -22.46 -22.80
CA ASP A 12 38.73 -22.12 -23.81
C ASP A 12 38.26 -21.67 -25.20
N LEU A 13 37.27 -20.77 -25.27
CA LEU A 13 37.02 -19.93 -26.46
C LEU A 13 36.85 -18.42 -26.17
N LEU A 14 37.00 -17.98 -24.91
CA LEU A 14 36.79 -16.59 -24.49
C LEU A 14 37.97 -15.98 -23.72
N ALA A 15 39.14 -16.63 -23.70
CA ALA A 15 40.26 -16.21 -22.85
C ALA A 15 40.95 -14.89 -23.28
N ALA A 16 40.65 -14.36 -24.47
CA ALA A 16 41.34 -13.20 -25.04
C ALA A 16 40.42 -12.01 -25.38
N ALA A 17 39.18 -11.98 -24.87
CA ALA A 17 38.37 -10.77 -24.93
C ALA A 17 38.85 -9.80 -23.84
N PRO A 18 39.20 -8.54 -24.15
CA PRO A 18 39.32 -7.52 -23.12
C PRO A 18 37.97 -7.43 -22.42
N ILE A 19 37.93 -7.77 -21.13
CA ILE A 19 36.79 -7.45 -20.29
C ILE A 19 36.90 -5.95 -20.04
N ASP A 20 36.28 -5.16 -20.92
CA ASP A 20 35.98 -3.77 -20.63
C ASP A 20 34.80 -3.83 -19.66
N GLU A 21 35.09 -3.97 -18.37
CA GLU A 21 34.11 -3.76 -17.31
C GLU A 21 33.88 -2.24 -17.28
N PRO A 22 32.77 -1.71 -17.86
CA PRO A 22 32.45 -0.32 -17.63
C PRO A 22 32.35 -0.12 -16.11
N ASP A 23 32.95 0.97 -15.61
CA ASP A 23 32.92 1.37 -14.22
C ASP A 23 31.57 0.98 -13.62
N LYS A 24 31.60 -0.01 -12.71
CA LYS A 24 30.40 -0.54 -12.08
C LYS A 24 29.63 0.68 -11.55
N PRO A 25 28.43 1.00 -12.07
CA PRO A 25 27.76 2.23 -11.68
C PRO A 25 27.64 2.21 -10.16
N ALA A 26 28.23 3.21 -9.51
CA ALA A 26 28.17 3.35 -8.07
C ALA A 26 26.72 3.67 -7.71
N LEU A 27 25.91 2.61 -7.58
CA LEU A 27 24.59 2.71 -7.00
C LEU A 27 24.81 3.15 -5.56
N GLY A 28 24.37 4.37 -5.23
CA GLY A 28 24.34 4.84 -3.85
C GLY A 28 23.60 3.83 -2.97
N ALA A 29 23.92 3.82 -1.68
CA ALA A 29 23.20 2.97 -0.74
C ALA A 29 21.68 3.26 -0.85
N PRO A 30 20.81 2.24 -0.89
CA PRO A 30 19.35 2.44 -0.90
C PRO A 30 18.92 3.34 0.26
N SER A 31 17.99 4.25 0.01
CA SER A 31 17.35 4.98 1.10
C SER A 31 16.38 4.06 1.88
N GLU A 32 16.03 4.41 3.11
CA GLU A 32 15.02 3.68 3.90
C GLU A 32 13.70 3.54 3.12
N ALA A 33 13.34 4.55 2.33
CA ALA A 33 12.17 4.51 1.45
C ALA A 33 12.34 3.50 0.30
N ASP A 34 13.54 3.37 -0.26
CA ASP A 34 13.82 2.40 -1.32
C ASP A 34 13.74 0.96 -0.80
N ASP A 35 14.27 0.70 0.39
CA ASP A 35 14.18 -0.62 1.02
C ASP A 35 12.73 -0.98 1.37
N ILE A 36 11.98 -0.05 1.96
CA ILE A 36 10.56 -0.24 2.29
C ILE A 36 9.72 -0.52 1.04
N LEU A 37 9.93 0.22 -0.04
CA LEU A 37 9.18 0.05 -1.27
C LEU A 37 9.60 -1.19 -2.05
N ALA A 38 10.90 -1.51 -2.07
CA ALA A 38 11.41 -2.73 -2.69
C ALA A 38 10.87 -3.96 -1.96
N ASP A 39 10.91 -3.98 -0.63
CA ASP A 39 10.33 -5.08 0.15
C ASP A 39 8.82 -5.21 -0.07
N TYR A 40 8.11 -4.08 -0.06
CA TYR A 40 6.67 -4.05 -0.32
C TYR A 40 6.31 -4.58 -1.71
N ASP A 41 7.01 -4.14 -2.76
CA ASP A 41 6.77 -4.58 -4.14
C ASP A 41 7.13 -6.06 -4.36
N THR A 42 8.09 -6.61 -3.60
CA THR A 42 8.61 -7.97 -3.82
C THR A 42 7.92 -9.03 -2.95
N THR A 43 7.48 -8.68 -1.73
CA THR A 43 6.94 -9.66 -0.76
C THR A 43 5.56 -9.31 -0.19
N GLY A 44 5.04 -8.10 -0.43
CA GLY A 44 3.82 -7.62 0.22
C GLY A 44 3.96 -7.41 1.73
N LEU A 45 5.19 -7.54 2.26
CA LEU A 45 5.59 -7.33 3.64
C LEU A 45 6.83 -6.45 3.63
N THR A 46 6.95 -5.50 4.56
CA THR A 46 8.18 -4.71 4.72
C THR A 46 8.98 -5.32 5.87
N LEU A 47 10.27 -5.63 5.69
CA LEU A 47 11.15 -5.92 6.83
C LEU A 47 11.41 -4.65 7.66
N ASN A 48 11.08 -3.49 7.07
CA ASN A 48 11.13 -2.14 7.62
C ASN A 48 9.73 -1.56 7.93
N ARG A 49 9.67 -0.25 8.21
CA ARG A 49 8.47 0.51 8.57
C ARG A 49 7.38 0.45 7.48
N HIS A 50 6.10 0.43 7.87
CA HIS A 50 4.97 0.40 6.92
C HIS A 50 5.00 1.63 5.97
N PRO A 51 4.76 1.51 4.65
CA PRO A 51 4.92 2.60 3.68
C PRO A 51 4.10 3.86 3.98
N VAL A 52 2.89 3.69 4.54
CA VAL A 52 2.03 4.80 4.95
C VAL A 52 2.65 5.66 6.06
N ALA A 53 3.58 5.12 6.85
CA ALA A 53 4.28 5.88 7.88
C ALA A 53 5.10 7.04 7.27
N LEU A 54 5.67 6.86 6.08
CA LEU A 54 6.40 7.91 5.36
C LEU A 54 5.46 9.04 4.90
N LEU A 55 4.20 8.69 4.59
CA LEU A 55 3.17 9.63 4.15
C LEU A 55 2.44 10.30 5.33
N ARG A 56 2.64 9.82 6.57
CA ARG A 56 1.86 10.25 7.73
C ARG A 56 1.83 11.77 7.95
N PRO A 57 2.93 12.53 7.80
CA PRO A 57 2.88 13.99 7.94
C PRO A 57 1.91 14.64 6.94
N ALA A 58 1.95 14.23 5.67
CA ALA A 58 1.07 14.75 4.62
C ALA A 58 -0.39 14.33 4.85
N LEU A 59 -0.63 13.08 5.24
CA LEU A 59 -1.98 12.58 5.54
C LEU A 59 -2.60 13.30 6.74
N ARG A 60 -1.81 13.61 7.78
CA ARG A 60 -2.27 14.40 8.93
C ARG A 60 -2.62 15.84 8.55
N ALA A 61 -1.85 16.47 7.67
CA ALA A 61 -2.19 17.80 7.14
C ALA A 61 -3.54 17.79 6.41
N GLN A 62 -3.88 16.67 5.78
CA GLN A 62 -5.20 16.44 5.16
C GLN A 62 -6.28 15.97 6.13
N ARG A 63 -6.01 15.89 7.45
CA ARG A 63 -6.94 15.39 8.48
C ARG A 63 -7.37 13.93 8.28
N LEU A 64 -6.50 13.10 7.69
CA LEU A 64 -6.69 11.67 7.58
C LEU A 64 -6.13 11.01 8.86
N SER A 65 -7.02 10.39 9.62
CA SER A 65 -6.70 9.74 10.90
C SER A 65 -6.03 8.39 10.66
N SER A 66 -5.15 8.01 11.58
CA SER A 66 -4.59 6.67 11.66
C SER A 66 -5.61 5.65 12.19
N ALA A 67 -5.37 4.36 11.96
CA ALA A 67 -6.20 3.30 12.52
C ALA A 67 -6.28 3.40 14.06
N ALA A 68 -5.16 3.70 14.73
CA ALA A 68 -5.12 3.94 16.17
C ALA A 68 -5.99 5.14 16.61
N GLU A 69 -5.88 6.27 15.93
CA GLU A 69 -6.70 7.46 16.24
C GLU A 69 -8.20 7.21 16.01
N LEU A 70 -8.55 6.36 15.05
CA LEU A 70 -9.95 5.97 14.81
C LEU A 70 -10.48 5.01 15.87
N ARG A 71 -9.63 4.14 16.43
CA ARG A 71 -10.06 3.24 17.51
C ARG A 71 -10.68 4.03 18.65
N ASP A 72 -10.08 5.13 19.09
CA ASP A 72 -10.58 5.89 20.24
C ASP A 72 -11.71 6.87 19.90
N ARG A 73 -12.19 6.86 18.65
CA ARG A 73 -13.21 7.79 18.18
C ARG A 73 -14.61 7.35 18.61
N PRO A 74 -15.48 8.28 19.08
CA PRO A 74 -16.85 7.96 19.44
C PRO A 74 -17.69 7.47 18.25
N ASP A 75 -18.66 6.61 18.53
CA ASP A 75 -19.66 6.13 17.57
C ASP A 75 -20.44 7.29 16.90
N GLY A 76 -20.82 7.10 15.64
CA GLY A 76 -21.61 8.04 14.86
C GLY A 76 -20.87 9.30 14.39
N ARG A 77 -19.57 9.43 14.67
CA ARG A 77 -18.79 10.61 14.28
C ARG A 77 -18.29 10.51 12.85
N LEU A 78 -18.22 11.66 12.17
CA LEU A 78 -17.50 11.76 10.91
C LEU A 78 -16.04 11.38 11.12
N ALA A 79 -15.50 10.58 10.21
CA ALA A 79 -14.15 10.08 10.24
C ALA A 79 -13.57 10.02 8.83
N ARG A 80 -12.25 10.20 8.76
CA ARG A 80 -11.50 10.08 7.52
C ARG A 80 -10.28 9.21 7.79
N ALA A 81 -10.13 8.13 7.04
CA ALA A 81 -9.03 7.17 7.14
C ALA A 81 -8.22 7.19 5.85
N CYS A 82 -6.95 6.85 5.91
CA CYS A 82 -6.17 6.50 4.73
C CYS A 82 -5.28 5.31 5.04
N GLY A 83 -5.25 4.35 4.11
CA GLY A 83 -4.41 3.17 4.23
C GLY A 83 -4.30 2.42 2.92
N ILE A 84 -3.39 1.45 2.91
CA ILE A 84 -3.21 0.51 1.81
C ILE A 84 -4.39 -0.47 1.81
N VAL A 85 -4.97 -0.73 0.65
CA VAL A 85 -6.08 -1.68 0.54
C VAL A 85 -5.53 -3.10 0.52
N THR A 86 -5.80 -3.87 1.58
CA THR A 86 -5.29 -5.24 1.73
C THR A 86 -6.32 -6.31 1.40
N ALA A 87 -7.61 -5.99 1.51
CA ALA A 87 -8.68 -6.91 1.15
C ALA A 87 -9.92 -6.19 0.62
N ARG A 88 -10.61 -6.84 -0.33
CA ARG A 88 -11.94 -6.47 -0.83
C ARG A 88 -12.79 -7.74 -0.92
N GLN A 89 -13.96 -7.75 -0.28
CA GLN A 89 -14.85 -8.90 -0.23
C GLN A 89 -16.29 -8.45 -0.48
N MET A 90 -17.02 -9.20 -1.31
CA MET A 90 -18.45 -9.00 -1.53
C MET A 90 -19.17 -10.34 -1.33
N PRO A 91 -19.56 -10.67 -0.08
CA PRO A 91 -20.31 -11.88 0.19
C PRO A 91 -21.65 -11.86 -0.57
N GLY A 92 -22.02 -12.98 -1.20
CA GLY A 92 -23.27 -13.07 -1.98
C GLY A 92 -24.54 -12.81 -1.14
N THR A 93 -24.45 -12.96 0.18
CA THR A 93 -25.56 -12.74 1.12
C THR A 93 -25.71 -11.28 1.57
N ALA A 94 -24.74 -10.42 1.29
CA ALA A 94 -24.68 -9.05 1.84
C ALA A 94 -25.42 -8.00 0.98
N LYS A 95 -26.36 -8.41 0.12
CA LYS A 95 -27.15 -7.51 -0.76
C LYS A 95 -26.29 -6.51 -1.55
N GLY A 96 -25.13 -6.93 -2.03
CA GLY A 96 -24.19 -6.10 -2.81
C GLY A 96 -23.31 -5.15 -1.98
N VAL A 97 -23.34 -5.22 -0.65
CA VAL A 97 -22.39 -4.52 0.21
C VAL A 97 -21.00 -5.13 0.04
N MET A 98 -20.00 -4.28 -0.14
CA MET A 98 -18.60 -4.67 -0.15
C MET A 98 -17.95 -4.31 1.20
N PHE A 99 -17.13 -5.22 1.70
CA PHE A 99 -16.25 -5.02 2.83
C PHE A 99 -14.82 -4.81 2.31
N MET A 100 -14.14 -3.81 2.84
CA MET A 100 -12.77 -3.47 2.48
C MET A 100 -11.93 -3.31 3.73
N THR A 101 -10.68 -3.76 3.70
CA THR A 101 -9.72 -3.54 4.78
C THR A 101 -8.64 -2.57 4.29
N LEU A 102 -8.44 -1.50 5.06
CA LEU A 102 -7.31 -0.58 4.89
C LEU A 102 -6.28 -0.85 5.99
N GLU A 103 -5.01 -0.78 5.65
CA GLU A 103 -3.91 -0.92 6.60
C GLU A 103 -3.03 0.31 6.62
N ASP A 104 -2.65 0.74 7.82
CA ASP A 104 -1.62 1.72 8.05
C ASP A 104 -0.62 1.23 9.11
N GLU A 105 0.37 2.06 9.43
CA GLU A 105 1.43 1.71 10.38
C GLU A 105 0.95 1.46 11.82
N THR A 106 -0.32 1.74 12.12
CA THR A 106 -0.92 1.59 13.44
C THR A 106 -1.98 0.48 13.52
N GLY A 107 -2.28 -0.15 12.38
CA GLY A 107 -3.17 -1.31 12.24
C GLY A 107 -4.19 -1.17 11.11
N CYS A 108 -5.29 -1.91 11.23
CA CYS A 108 -6.29 -2.02 10.18
C CYS A 108 -7.56 -1.20 10.48
N VAL A 109 -8.21 -0.73 9.42
CA VAL A 109 -9.53 -0.09 9.42
C VAL A 109 -10.46 -0.87 8.51
N ASN A 110 -11.53 -1.41 9.09
CA ASN A 110 -12.60 -2.04 8.32
C ASN A 110 -13.51 -0.98 7.72
N VAL A 111 -13.81 -1.09 6.43
CA VAL A 111 -14.63 -0.15 5.67
C VAL A 111 -15.83 -0.89 5.08
N ILE A 112 -17.02 -0.34 5.31
CA ILE A 112 -18.26 -0.82 4.70
C ILE A 112 -18.60 0.08 3.52
N VAL A 113 -18.74 -0.52 2.34
CA VAL A 113 -19.07 0.15 1.09
C VAL A 113 -20.47 -0.26 0.65
N ARG A 114 -21.39 0.70 0.62
CA ARG A 114 -22.75 0.47 0.15
C ARG A 114 -22.79 0.34 -1.38
N PRO A 115 -23.74 -0.43 -1.95
CA PRO A 115 -23.83 -0.66 -3.39
C PRO A 115 -23.87 0.63 -4.22
N GLU A 116 -24.55 1.66 -3.72
CA GLU A 116 -24.72 2.93 -4.42
C GLU A 116 -23.40 3.72 -4.50
N LEU A 117 -22.60 3.67 -3.44
CA LEU A 117 -21.26 4.28 -3.43
C LEU A 117 -20.31 3.50 -4.33
N LEU A 118 -20.33 2.17 -4.24
CA LEU A 118 -19.52 1.31 -5.09
C LEU A 118 -19.83 1.57 -6.57
N ALA A 119 -21.10 1.67 -6.96
CA ALA A 119 -21.51 1.95 -8.33
C ALA A 119 -21.02 3.34 -8.80
N ARG A 120 -21.05 4.35 -7.93
CA ARG A 120 -20.62 5.71 -8.25
C ARG A 120 -19.10 5.87 -8.34
N GLN A 121 -18.34 5.20 -7.48
CA GLN A 121 -16.89 5.32 -7.36
C GLN A 121 -16.20 3.99 -7.62
N ARG A 122 -16.58 3.32 -8.72
CA ARG A 122 -16.09 1.98 -9.07
C ARG A 122 -14.57 1.95 -9.25
N ARG A 123 -14.01 2.95 -9.91
CA ARG A 123 -12.57 3.03 -10.20
C ARG A 123 -11.76 3.10 -8.91
N GLU A 124 -12.10 4.04 -8.03
CA GLU A 124 -11.44 4.22 -6.73
C GLU A 124 -11.61 2.98 -5.83
N THR A 125 -12.76 2.32 -5.93
CA THR A 125 -13.05 1.14 -5.11
C THR A 125 -12.44 -0.16 -5.65
N LEU A 126 -11.98 -0.23 -6.89
CA LEU A 126 -11.43 -1.47 -7.46
C LEU A 126 -9.93 -1.37 -7.75
N ASP A 127 -9.47 -0.22 -8.22
CA ASP A 127 -8.13 -0.09 -8.79
C ASP A 127 -7.13 0.56 -7.81
N SER A 128 -7.61 1.26 -6.78
CA SER A 128 -6.73 1.96 -5.83
C SER A 128 -5.99 0.99 -4.92
N ARG A 129 -4.68 1.25 -4.76
CA ARG A 129 -3.81 0.58 -3.78
C ARG A 129 -3.68 1.38 -2.49
N LEU A 130 -3.68 2.72 -2.57
CA LEU A 130 -3.77 3.61 -1.42
C LEU A 130 -5.06 4.41 -1.52
N LEU A 131 -5.91 4.32 -0.49
CA LEU A 131 -7.24 4.88 -0.54
C LEU A 131 -7.48 5.78 0.67
N ALA A 132 -7.93 7.01 0.45
CA ALA A 132 -8.54 7.82 1.48
C ALA A 132 -10.06 7.59 1.48
N VAL A 133 -10.62 7.35 2.65
CA VAL A 133 -12.04 7.07 2.86
C VAL A 133 -12.59 8.08 3.84
N SER A 134 -13.66 8.76 3.44
CA SER A 134 -14.43 9.64 4.32
C SER A 134 -15.81 9.03 4.57
N GLY A 135 -16.27 9.09 5.82
CA GLY A 135 -17.53 8.47 6.19
C GLY A 135 -17.90 8.64 7.66
N VAL A 136 -18.75 7.74 8.14
CA VAL A 136 -19.21 7.70 9.52
C VAL A 136 -18.57 6.53 10.24
N TRP A 137 -17.87 6.82 11.34
CA TRP A 137 -17.35 5.80 12.23
C TRP A 137 -18.50 5.15 12.98
N GLN A 138 -18.52 3.82 12.98
CA GLN A 138 -19.54 3.04 13.65
C GLN A 138 -18.89 2.02 14.58
N VAL A 139 -19.48 1.89 15.76
CA VAL A 139 -19.13 0.87 16.75
C VAL A 139 -20.37 0.04 17.03
N VAL A 140 -20.37 -1.21 16.58
CA VAL A 140 -21.48 -2.14 16.80
C VAL A 140 -20.96 -3.29 17.65
N SER A 141 -21.42 -3.33 18.90
CA SER A 141 -20.84 -4.17 19.94
C SER A 141 -19.34 -3.86 20.09
N ASP A 142 -18.45 -4.78 19.72
CA ASP A 142 -17.00 -4.58 19.74
C ASP A 142 -16.38 -4.40 18.35
N VAL A 143 -17.17 -4.52 17.28
CA VAL A 143 -16.69 -4.37 15.92
C VAL A 143 -16.76 -2.91 15.51
N ARG A 144 -15.63 -2.39 15.03
CA ARG A 144 -15.49 -1.01 14.58
C ARG A 144 -15.30 -0.97 13.08
N HIS A 145 -16.07 -0.13 12.40
CA HIS A 145 -15.98 0.04 10.96
C HIS A 145 -16.30 1.47 10.53
N LEU A 146 -15.72 1.86 9.40
CA LEU A 146 -16.01 3.12 8.73
C LEU A 146 -17.03 2.88 7.63
N VAL A 147 -18.24 3.41 7.78
CA VAL A 147 -19.23 3.39 6.70
C VAL A 147 -18.88 4.46 5.69
N ALA A 148 -18.40 4.04 4.53
CA ALA A 148 -17.90 4.93 3.50
C ALA A 148 -19.00 5.80 2.90
N GLN A 149 -18.65 7.05 2.63
CA GLN A 149 -19.48 8.03 1.92
C GLN A 149 -18.76 8.61 0.70
N HIS A 150 -17.42 8.67 0.75
CA HIS A 150 -16.59 9.17 -0.33
C HIS A 150 -15.21 8.52 -0.32
N PHE A 151 -14.67 8.30 -1.52
CA PHE A 151 -13.33 7.80 -1.76
C PHE A 151 -12.47 8.79 -2.54
N GLU A 152 -11.18 8.79 -2.23
CA GLU A 152 -10.15 9.50 -2.97
C GLU A 152 -8.96 8.56 -3.21
N ASP A 153 -8.60 8.37 -4.48
CA ASP A 153 -7.48 7.55 -4.88
C ASP A 153 -6.16 8.29 -4.61
N LEU A 154 -5.44 7.83 -3.60
CA LEU A 154 -4.12 8.37 -3.23
C LEU A 154 -2.98 7.48 -3.73
N THR A 155 -3.26 6.47 -4.56
CA THR A 155 -2.23 5.61 -5.16
C THR A 155 -1.07 6.38 -5.81
N PRO A 156 -1.27 7.56 -6.44
CA PRO A 156 -0.15 8.35 -6.96
C PRO A 156 0.91 8.74 -5.91
N LEU A 157 0.53 8.88 -4.63
CA LEU A 157 1.48 9.19 -3.54
C LEU A 157 2.47 8.06 -3.30
N LEU A 158 2.07 6.80 -3.52
CA LEU A 158 2.99 5.67 -3.46
C LEU A 158 4.03 5.71 -4.58
N GLY A 159 3.65 6.21 -5.76
CA GLY A 159 4.59 6.41 -6.87
C GLY A 159 5.57 7.55 -6.63
N GLY A 160 5.11 8.64 -5.99
CA GLY A 160 5.95 9.78 -5.63
C GLY A 160 7.08 9.44 -4.65
N LEU A 161 6.86 8.45 -3.76
CA LEU A 161 7.91 7.93 -2.89
C LEU A 161 9.09 7.33 -3.69
N ARG A 162 8.85 6.76 -4.89
CA ARG A 162 9.91 6.22 -5.76
C ARG A 162 10.70 7.31 -6.50
N THR A 163 10.07 8.46 -6.75
CA THR A 163 10.69 9.56 -7.51
C THR A 163 11.58 10.43 -6.63
N SER A 164 11.20 10.67 -5.37
CA SER A 164 12.02 11.44 -4.42
C SER A 164 13.38 10.80 -4.13
N SER A 165 13.50 9.47 -4.25
CA SER A 165 14.76 8.75 -4.03
C SER A 165 15.77 8.86 -5.19
N ARG A 166 15.36 9.41 -6.34
CA ARG A 166 16.20 9.49 -7.55
C ARG A 166 16.81 10.88 -7.79
N GLU A 167 16.66 11.81 -6.86
CA GLU A 167 17.37 13.09 -6.97
C GLU A 167 18.85 12.89 -6.61
N PHE A 168 19.67 12.65 -7.63
CA PHE A 168 21.13 12.73 -7.56
C PHE A 168 21.54 14.21 -7.49
N HIS A 169 22.33 14.60 -6.50
CA HIS A 169 23.11 15.85 -6.48
C HIS A 169 24.59 15.52 -6.55
#